data_AF-A0A3N5QBF2-F1
#
_entry.id   AF-A0A3N5QBF2-F1
#
_cell.length_a   1.000
_cell.length_b   1.000
_cell.length_c   1.000
_cell.angle_alpha   90.00
_cell.angle_beta   90.00
_cell.angle_gamma   90.00
#
_symmetry.space_group_name_H-M   'P 1'
#
loop_
_entity.id
_entity.type
_entity.pdbx_description
1 polymer ?
#
loop_
_entity_poly.entity_id
_entity_poly.type
_entity_poly.pdbx_seq_one_letter_code
_entity_poly.pdbx_strand_id
1 'polypeptide(L)'
;MSALRRMVVTAVLVLAATAAQGQMEYTARLRCPLDQQDFTYVLDFEGSGTSVGMRLDLKPLGHIPSPWRLAQCPSCGFVLYKKEFNDSECVQLREIMQTTAYHDARKLASTYYCLAQIYRSLGRKDFEIAWTLIQASWQVESDSARYAACVDQALTFLARVVEKEVTPKTFQQKMSIPSDGVIAAYLCVELHRISGRFDRARAYLDKLRPVKGEDVAGFNKMVQCQRKLVANRDRSRKTITSCK
;
A
#
# COMPACT_ATOMS: atom_id res chain seq x y z
N MET A 1 -11.03 74.67 35.23
CA MET A 1 -9.72 74.00 35.06
C MET A 1 -9.64 72.97 36.18
N SER A 2 -9.59 71.65 36.02
CA SER A 2 -9.17 70.74 34.95
C SER A 2 -9.74 69.36 35.36
N ALA A 3 -10.60 68.79 34.54
CA ALA A 3 -10.29 67.65 33.67
C ALA A 3 -10.71 66.28 34.27
N LEU A 4 -11.88 65.83 33.79
CA LEU A 4 -12.41 64.48 33.84
C LEU A 4 -11.32 63.42 33.59
N ARG A 5 -11.20 62.45 34.50
CA ARG A 5 -10.42 61.22 34.28
C ARG A 5 -11.38 60.10 33.87
N ARG A 6 -11.66 59.99 32.56
CA ARG A 6 -12.39 58.86 31.97
C ARG A 6 -11.46 57.65 31.93
N MET A 7 -11.73 56.63 32.75
CA MET A 7 -11.13 55.30 32.61
C MET A 7 -11.76 54.61 31.38
N VAL A 8 -10.98 54.46 30.32
CA VAL A 8 -11.32 53.58 29.19
C VAL A 8 -10.82 52.19 29.56
N VAL A 9 -11.76 51.28 29.85
CA VAL A 9 -11.44 49.84 30.00
C VAL A 9 -11.49 49.23 28.60
N THR A 10 -10.31 49.06 28.00
CA THR A 10 -10.17 48.34 26.74
C THR A 10 -10.17 46.85 27.03
N ALA A 11 -11.31 46.18 26.83
CA ALA A 11 -11.41 44.74 26.88
C ALA A 11 -10.69 44.13 25.67
N VAL A 12 -9.50 43.56 25.89
CA VAL A 12 -8.77 42.78 24.89
C VAL A 12 -9.41 41.39 24.82
N LEU A 13 -10.26 41.18 23.81
CA LEU A 13 -10.72 39.86 23.40
C LEU A 13 -9.54 39.10 22.78
N VAL A 14 -8.87 38.29 23.59
CA VAL A 14 -7.91 37.29 23.11
C VAL A 14 -8.72 36.17 22.46
N LEU A 15 -8.91 36.23 21.14
CA LEU A 15 -9.30 35.05 20.37
C LEU A 15 -8.14 34.06 20.39
N ALA A 16 -8.20 33.09 21.30
CA ALA A 16 -7.38 31.89 21.21
C ALA A 16 -7.85 31.11 19.97
N ALA A 17 -7.14 31.28 18.85
CA ALA A 17 -7.24 30.38 17.73
C ALA A 17 -6.72 29.01 18.19
N THR A 18 -7.63 28.11 18.57
CA THR A 18 -7.29 26.70 18.74
C THR A 18 -6.89 26.17 17.38
N ALA A 19 -5.59 25.93 17.19
CA ALA A 19 -5.11 25.19 16.06
C ALA A 19 -5.86 23.85 16.04
N ALA A 20 -6.67 23.63 14.99
CA ALA A 20 -7.32 22.36 14.77
C ALA A 20 -6.22 21.29 14.63
N GLN A 21 -6.05 20.46 15.66
CA GLN A 21 -5.23 19.26 15.55
C GLN A 21 -5.89 18.39 14.49
N GLY A 22 -5.23 18.21 13.35
CA GLY A 22 -5.75 17.40 12.25
C GLY A 22 -5.98 15.97 12.74
N GLN A 23 -7.24 15.58 12.89
CA GLN A 23 -7.58 14.18 13.15
C GLN A 23 -7.19 13.35 11.93
N MET A 24 -6.21 12.48 12.11
CA MET A 24 -5.75 11.54 11.07
C MET A 24 -6.58 10.26 11.03
N GLU A 25 -7.38 10.04 12.07
CA GLU A 25 -8.22 8.86 12.27
C GLU A 25 -9.60 9.30 12.79
N TYR A 26 -10.64 8.55 12.47
CA TYR A 26 -11.98 8.74 12.98
C TYR A 26 -12.68 7.40 13.22
N THR A 27 -13.57 7.36 14.20
CA THR A 27 -14.41 6.18 14.46
C THR A 27 -15.66 6.25 13.59
N ALA A 28 -15.82 5.27 12.70
CA ALA A 28 -16.99 5.12 11.85
C ALA A 28 -17.92 4.03 12.39
N ARG A 29 -19.24 4.22 12.26
CA ARG A 29 -20.22 3.14 12.37
C ARG A 29 -20.45 2.57 10.98
N LEU A 30 -20.23 1.28 10.83
CA LEU A 30 -20.28 0.55 9.57
C LEU A 30 -21.29 -0.57 9.68
N ARG A 31 -21.86 -0.97 8.54
CA ARG A 31 -22.73 -2.14 8.43
C ARG A 31 -22.12 -3.11 7.42
N CYS A 32 -21.93 -4.36 7.81
CA CYS A 32 -21.36 -5.35 6.91
C CYS A 32 -22.38 -5.72 5.81
N PRO A 33 -22.00 -5.69 4.52
CA PRO A 33 -22.93 -6.03 3.44
C PRO A 33 -23.32 -7.52 3.43
N LEU A 34 -22.49 -8.40 4.00
CA LEU A 34 -22.69 -9.84 3.92
C LEU A 34 -23.64 -10.38 4.99
N ASP A 35 -23.41 -10.01 6.26
CA ASP A 35 -24.18 -10.49 7.43
C ASP A 35 -25.08 -9.41 8.06
N GLN A 36 -25.06 -8.18 7.51
CA GLN A 36 -25.88 -7.05 7.94
C GLN A 36 -25.63 -6.57 9.37
N GLN A 37 -24.54 -7.02 10.01
CA GLN A 37 -24.20 -6.61 11.36
C GLN A 37 -23.57 -5.21 11.39
N ASP A 38 -24.06 -4.39 12.31
CA ASP A 38 -23.46 -3.09 12.63
C ASP A 38 -22.22 -3.27 13.52
N PHE A 39 -21.17 -2.50 13.24
CA PHE A 39 -19.97 -2.46 14.06
C PHE A 39 -19.29 -1.08 13.97
N THR A 40 -18.42 -0.78 14.93
CA THR A 40 -17.59 0.43 14.90
C THR A 40 -16.16 0.07 14.52
N TYR A 41 -15.50 0.97 13.79
CA TYR A 41 -14.11 0.78 13.37
C TYR A 41 -13.38 2.11 13.27
N VAL A 42 -12.07 2.09 13.55
CA VAL A 42 -11.20 3.27 13.38
C VAL A 42 -10.66 3.26 11.95
N LEU A 43 -11.03 4.29 11.18
CA LEU A 43 -10.61 4.50 9.80
C LEU A 43 -9.68 5.69 9.69
N ASP A 44 -8.85 5.68 8.64
CA ASP A 44 -7.99 6.82 8.30
C ASP A 44 -8.81 7.90 7.61
N PHE A 45 -8.50 9.17 7.89
CA PHE A 45 -9.22 10.30 7.30
C PHE A 45 -8.85 10.51 5.83
N GLU A 46 -9.82 10.33 4.93
CA GLU A 46 -9.69 10.60 3.48
C GLU A 46 -9.32 12.09 3.27
N GLY A 47 -8.09 12.37 2.82
CA GLY A 47 -7.62 13.74 2.51
C GLY A 47 -6.56 14.31 3.46
N SER A 48 -6.19 13.64 4.55
CA SER A 48 -5.08 14.07 5.43
C SER A 48 -3.73 13.41 5.09
N GLY A 49 -3.69 12.61 4.02
CA GLY A 49 -2.54 11.82 3.62
C GLY A 49 -1.48 12.61 2.86
N THR A 50 -0.76 13.51 3.54
CA THR A 50 0.47 14.06 2.95
C THR A 50 1.55 12.97 2.98
N SER A 51 1.91 12.48 1.79
CA SER A 51 3.08 11.62 1.62
C SER A 51 4.35 12.47 1.67
N VAL A 52 5.23 12.18 2.62
CA VAL A 52 6.54 12.85 2.77
C VAL A 52 7.66 12.09 2.05
N GLY A 53 7.36 10.90 1.53
CA GLY A 53 8.31 10.09 0.80
C GLY A 53 7.74 8.72 0.43
N MET A 54 8.59 7.91 -0.20
CA MET A 54 8.22 6.56 -0.59
C MET A 54 9.43 5.65 -0.50
N ARG A 55 9.21 4.42 -0.05
CA ARG A 55 10.22 3.36 -0.03
C ARG A 55 10.42 2.74 -1.41
N LEU A 56 11.52 2.00 -1.58
CA LEU A 56 11.80 1.29 -2.82
C LEU A 56 10.86 0.09 -3.07
N ASP A 57 10.12 -0.38 -2.07
CA ASP A 57 9.00 -1.32 -2.25
C ASP A 57 7.68 -0.60 -2.53
N LEU A 58 7.76 0.70 -2.85
CA LEU A 58 6.64 1.59 -3.14
C LEU A 58 5.68 1.84 -1.97
N LYS A 59 6.09 1.50 -0.74
CA LYS A 59 5.36 1.89 0.49
C LYS A 59 5.41 3.41 0.64
N PRO A 60 4.27 4.12 0.61
CA PRO A 60 4.23 5.53 0.94
C PRO A 60 4.63 5.74 2.41
N LEU A 61 5.36 6.83 2.67
CA LEU A 61 5.72 7.27 4.00
C LEU A 61 5.02 8.60 4.25
N GLY A 62 4.34 8.72 5.38
CA GLY A 62 3.53 9.88 5.69
C GLY A 62 3.08 9.85 7.14
N HIS A 63 2.27 10.85 7.51
CA HIS A 63 1.68 10.93 8.85
C HIS A 63 0.65 9.84 9.10
N ILE A 64 -0.05 9.40 8.05
CA ILE A 64 -0.94 8.23 8.09
C ILE A 64 -0.13 6.99 7.70
N PRO A 65 -0.20 5.90 8.49
CA PRO A 65 0.49 4.66 8.15
C PRO A 65 -0.04 4.06 6.84
N SER A 66 0.87 3.47 6.06
CA SER A 66 0.53 2.69 4.87
C SER A 66 0.64 1.18 5.13
N PRO A 67 -0.30 0.36 4.61
CA PRO A 67 -1.46 0.77 3.81
C PRO A 67 -2.58 1.33 4.69
N TRP A 68 -3.54 2.03 4.07
CA TRP A 68 -4.72 2.52 4.79
C TRP A 68 -5.51 1.38 5.44
N ARG A 69 -6.10 1.65 6.60
CA ARG A 69 -6.90 0.69 7.34
C ARG A 69 -8.12 0.27 6.53
N LEU A 70 -8.26 -1.03 6.34
CA LEU A 70 -9.49 -1.64 5.88
C LEU A 70 -10.27 -2.15 7.08
N ALA A 71 -11.54 -1.79 7.16
CA ALA A 71 -12.43 -2.33 8.17
C ALA A 71 -12.68 -3.81 7.93
N GLN A 72 -12.73 -4.59 9.01
CA GLN A 72 -13.06 -6.01 8.98
C GLN A 72 -14.26 -6.26 9.88
N CYS A 73 -15.29 -6.92 9.35
CA CYS A 73 -16.45 -7.31 10.13
C CYS A 73 -16.00 -8.29 11.22
N PRO A 74 -16.29 -8.05 12.51
CA PRO A 74 -15.86 -8.92 13.60
C PRO A 74 -16.56 -10.29 13.58
N SER A 75 -17.74 -10.38 12.98
CA SER A 75 -18.54 -11.60 12.91
C SER A 75 -18.10 -12.52 11.77
N CYS A 76 -18.43 -12.17 10.52
CA CYS A 76 -18.05 -13.00 9.37
C CYS A 76 -16.57 -12.86 8.96
N GLY A 77 -15.84 -11.85 9.44
CA GLY A 77 -14.43 -11.63 9.07
C GLY A 77 -14.24 -10.94 7.71
N PHE A 78 -15.32 -10.52 7.05
CA PHE A 78 -15.27 -9.86 5.75
C PHE A 78 -14.54 -8.53 5.81
N VAL A 79 -13.66 -8.27 4.83
CA VAL A 79 -12.92 -7.00 4.70
C VAL A 79 -13.68 -6.05 3.79
N LEU A 80 -14.02 -4.87 4.29
CA LEU A 80 -14.71 -3.82 3.53
C LEU A 80 -13.67 -3.03 2.74
N TYR A 81 -13.48 -3.39 1.48
CA TYR A 81 -12.46 -2.81 0.59
C TYR A 81 -13.00 -1.79 -0.43
N LYS A 82 -14.31 -1.61 -0.50
CA LYS A 82 -14.98 -0.61 -1.35
C LYS A 82 -16.26 -0.11 -0.69
N LYS A 83 -16.80 1.01 -1.19
CA LYS A 83 -17.95 1.71 -0.60
C LYS A 83 -19.27 0.94 -0.78
N GLU A 84 -19.47 0.33 -1.95
CA GLU A 84 -20.76 -0.29 -2.31
C GLU A 84 -20.57 -1.68 -2.91
N PHE A 85 -21.50 -2.58 -2.58
CA PHE A 85 -21.57 -3.96 -3.06
C PHE A 85 -22.97 -4.22 -3.58
N ASN A 86 -23.08 -4.82 -4.76
CA ASN A 86 -24.38 -5.28 -5.26
C ASN A 86 -24.71 -6.69 -4.76
N ASP A 87 -25.96 -7.10 -4.89
CA ASP A 87 -26.45 -8.37 -4.34
C ASP A 87 -25.74 -9.59 -4.94
N SER A 88 -25.45 -9.57 -6.24
CA SER A 88 -24.73 -10.65 -6.93
C SER A 88 -23.31 -10.81 -6.39
N GLU A 89 -22.59 -9.69 -6.22
CA GLU A 89 -21.27 -9.70 -5.57
C GLU A 89 -21.35 -10.23 -4.14
N CYS A 90 -22.37 -9.84 -3.37
CA CYS A 90 -22.56 -10.32 -2.00
C CYS A 90 -22.75 -11.84 -1.93
N VAL A 91 -23.48 -12.45 -2.89
CA VAL A 91 -23.62 -13.91 -2.97
C VAL A 91 -22.26 -14.58 -3.16
N GLN A 92 -21.51 -14.15 -4.17
CA GLN A 92 -20.19 -14.71 -4.45
C GLN A 92 -19.22 -14.51 -3.27
N LEU A 93 -19.24 -13.34 -2.64
CA LEU A 93 -18.39 -13.06 -1.48
C LEU A 93 -18.72 -13.95 -0.29
N ARG A 94 -20.00 -14.22 -0.01
CA ARG A 94 -20.39 -15.16 1.04
C ARG A 94 -19.82 -16.56 0.81
N GLU A 95 -19.85 -17.05 -0.42
CA GLU A 95 -19.25 -18.35 -0.78
C GLU A 95 -17.74 -18.35 -0.52
N ILE A 96 -17.04 -17.28 -0.94
CA ILE A 96 -15.60 -17.12 -0.69
C ILE A 96 -15.30 -17.16 0.81
N MET A 97 -16.14 -16.53 1.65
CA MET A 97 -15.92 -16.49 3.10
C MET A 97 -15.96 -17.88 3.75
N GLN A 98 -16.64 -18.85 3.13
CA GLN A 98 -16.72 -20.23 3.62
C GLN A 98 -15.54 -21.11 3.20
N THR A 99 -14.65 -20.61 2.34
CA THR A 99 -13.52 -21.40 1.86
C THR A 99 -12.45 -21.56 2.94
N THR A 100 -11.81 -22.73 3.00
CA THR A 100 -10.67 -22.98 3.90
C THR A 100 -9.55 -21.96 3.70
N ALA A 101 -9.28 -21.59 2.43
CA ALA A 101 -8.28 -20.58 2.10
C ALA A 101 -8.56 -19.22 2.76
N TYR A 102 -9.82 -18.79 2.82
CA TYR A 102 -10.18 -17.54 3.49
C TYR A 102 -10.12 -17.67 5.02
N HIS A 103 -10.59 -18.79 5.57
CA HIS A 103 -10.47 -19.05 7.01
C HIS A 103 -9.00 -19.07 7.48
N ASP A 104 -8.10 -19.65 6.69
CA ASP A 104 -6.66 -19.64 6.99
C ASP A 104 -6.06 -18.23 6.86
N ALA A 105 -6.50 -17.45 5.88
CA ALA A 105 -6.07 -16.06 5.73
C ALA A 105 -6.41 -15.19 6.95
N ARG A 106 -7.57 -15.42 7.58
CA ARG A 106 -7.95 -14.73 8.81
C ARG A 106 -6.96 -14.97 9.96
N LYS A 107 -6.28 -16.13 10.00
CA LYS A 107 -5.30 -16.46 11.04
C LYS A 107 -4.03 -15.60 10.96
N LEU A 108 -3.70 -15.06 9.78
CA LEU A 108 -2.54 -14.19 9.59
C LEU A 108 -2.75 -12.77 10.14
N ALA A 109 -3.97 -12.41 10.53
CA ALA A 109 -4.35 -11.12 11.13
C ALA A 109 -3.95 -9.88 10.29
N SER A 110 -3.96 -10.02 8.96
CA SER A 110 -3.79 -8.91 8.02
C SER A 110 -5.05 -8.78 7.16
N THR A 111 -5.66 -7.58 7.18
CA THR A 111 -6.85 -7.29 6.38
C THR A 111 -6.53 -7.28 4.89
N TYR A 112 -5.33 -6.83 4.49
CA TYR A 112 -4.88 -6.94 3.10
C TYR A 112 -4.58 -8.38 2.69
N TYR A 113 -4.10 -9.25 3.58
CA TYR A 113 -3.93 -10.66 3.24
C TYR A 113 -5.28 -11.35 2.99
N CYS A 114 -6.29 -11.01 3.79
CA CYS A 114 -7.67 -11.46 3.55
C CYS A 114 -8.21 -10.90 2.23
N LEU A 115 -7.97 -9.62 1.92
CA LEU A 115 -8.36 -9.02 0.64
C LEU A 115 -7.69 -9.71 -0.55
N ALA A 116 -6.41 -10.07 -0.43
CA ALA A 116 -5.70 -10.79 -1.48
C ALA A 116 -6.34 -12.16 -1.77
N GLN A 117 -6.87 -12.87 -0.76
CA GLN A 117 -7.63 -14.10 -1.00
C GLN A 117 -8.96 -13.84 -1.71
N ILE A 118 -9.67 -12.77 -1.34
CA ILE A 118 -10.89 -12.36 -2.07
C ILE A 118 -10.55 -12.11 -3.54
N TYR A 119 -9.50 -11.33 -3.82
CA TYR A 119 -9.08 -11.03 -5.19
C TYR A 119 -8.67 -12.27 -5.99
N ARG A 120 -8.02 -13.26 -5.35
CA ARG A 120 -7.73 -14.55 -5.98
C ARG A 120 -9.00 -15.30 -6.36
N SER A 121 -9.94 -15.43 -5.43
CA SER A 121 -11.19 -16.15 -5.69
C SER A 121 -12.09 -15.45 -6.72
N LEU A 122 -12.00 -14.12 -6.81
CA LEU A 122 -12.67 -13.34 -7.85
C LEU A 122 -11.93 -13.32 -9.20
N GLY A 123 -10.77 -13.97 -9.32
CA GLY A 123 -9.99 -14.00 -10.57
C GLY A 123 -9.45 -12.64 -10.99
N ARG A 124 -9.12 -11.76 -10.04
CA ARG A 124 -8.50 -10.45 -10.33
C ARG A 124 -7.13 -10.63 -10.98
N LYS A 125 -6.64 -9.58 -11.64
CA LYS A 125 -5.34 -9.59 -12.31
C LYS A 125 -4.23 -9.93 -11.32
N ASP A 126 -3.23 -10.69 -11.77
CA ASP A 126 -2.09 -11.11 -10.96
C ASP A 126 -1.36 -9.92 -10.30
N PHE A 127 -1.22 -8.80 -11.00
CA PHE A 127 -0.59 -7.59 -10.44
C PHE A 127 -1.39 -7.00 -9.27
N GLU A 128 -2.72 -6.97 -9.37
CA GLU A 128 -3.58 -6.48 -8.27
C GLU A 128 -3.45 -7.38 -7.03
N ILE A 129 -3.43 -8.69 -7.23
CA ILE A 129 -3.23 -9.67 -6.14
C ILE A 129 -1.85 -9.50 -5.51
N ALA A 130 -0.80 -9.38 -6.32
CA ALA A 130 0.56 -9.16 -5.86
C ALA A 130 0.72 -7.86 -5.06
N TRP A 131 0.18 -6.76 -5.57
CA TRP A 131 0.20 -5.47 -4.89
C TRP A 131 -0.48 -5.53 -3.52
N THR A 132 -1.65 -6.17 -3.47
CA THR A 132 -2.39 -6.38 -2.23
C THR A 132 -1.59 -7.20 -1.21
N LEU A 133 -0.82 -8.20 -1.65
CA LEU A 133 0.08 -8.99 -0.78
C LEU A 133 1.30 -8.20 -0.30
N ILE A 134 1.82 -7.27 -1.10
CA ILE A 134 2.88 -6.35 -0.66
C ILE A 134 2.33 -5.44 0.45
N GLN A 135 1.13 -4.89 0.27
CA GLN A 135 0.45 -4.11 1.30
C GLN A 135 0.19 -4.94 2.56
N ALA A 136 -0.17 -6.22 2.42
CA ALA A 136 -0.29 -7.15 3.54
C ALA A 136 1.04 -7.30 4.30
N SER A 137 2.16 -7.43 3.57
CA SER A 137 3.50 -7.52 4.19
C SER A 137 3.83 -6.29 5.04
N TRP A 138 3.34 -5.11 4.67
CA TRP A 138 3.55 -3.89 5.45
C TRP A 138 2.77 -3.88 6.77
N GLN A 139 1.61 -4.53 6.84
CA GLN A 139 0.81 -4.64 8.07
C GLN A 139 1.45 -5.57 9.10
N VAL A 140 2.20 -6.57 8.64
CA VAL A 140 2.85 -7.59 9.48
C VAL A 140 4.37 -7.46 9.48
N GLU A 141 4.89 -6.28 9.16
CA GLU A 141 6.33 -6.05 8.93
C GLU A 141 7.22 -6.34 10.15
N SER A 142 6.66 -6.30 11.36
CA SER A 142 7.33 -6.66 12.62
C SER A 142 7.43 -8.17 12.87
N ASP A 143 6.60 -8.99 12.20
CA ASP A 143 6.64 -10.46 12.27
C ASP A 143 7.35 -10.99 11.03
N SER A 144 8.60 -11.44 11.20
CA SER A 144 9.45 -11.86 10.08
C SER A 144 8.88 -13.05 9.30
N ALA A 145 8.19 -13.98 9.96
CA ALA A 145 7.62 -15.16 9.33
C ALA A 145 6.39 -14.78 8.49
N ARG A 146 5.48 -13.96 9.04
CA ARG A 146 4.30 -13.48 8.31
C ARG A 146 4.68 -12.55 7.16
N TYR A 147 5.67 -11.69 7.39
CA TYR A 147 6.23 -10.82 6.36
C TYR A 147 6.76 -11.66 5.18
N ALA A 148 7.61 -12.67 5.48
CA ALA A 148 8.15 -13.56 4.46
C ALA A 148 7.05 -14.30 3.68
N ALA A 149 6.03 -14.82 4.38
CA ALA A 149 4.91 -15.51 3.75
C ALA A 149 4.13 -14.62 2.77
N CYS A 150 3.91 -13.33 3.12
CA CYS A 150 3.27 -12.38 2.22
C CYS A 150 4.14 -12.07 1.00
N VAL A 151 5.44 -11.81 1.23
CA VAL A 151 6.40 -11.47 0.17
C VAL A 151 6.60 -12.62 -0.82
N ASP A 152 6.73 -13.86 -0.35
CA ASP A 152 6.93 -15.02 -1.21
C ASP A 152 5.71 -15.29 -2.10
N GLN A 153 4.50 -15.09 -1.57
CA GLN A 153 3.30 -15.16 -2.37
C GLN A 153 3.20 -14.00 -3.36
N ALA A 154 3.51 -12.77 -2.96
CA ALA A 154 3.54 -11.63 -3.88
C ALA A 154 4.50 -11.90 -5.05
N LEU A 155 5.72 -12.38 -4.77
CA LEU A 155 6.73 -12.72 -5.78
C LEU A 155 6.24 -13.77 -6.79
N THR A 156 5.44 -14.75 -6.35
CA THR A 156 4.83 -15.74 -7.27
C THR A 156 3.93 -15.07 -8.31
N PHE A 157 3.07 -14.13 -7.88
CA PHE A 157 2.18 -13.42 -8.78
C PHE A 157 2.94 -12.40 -9.65
N LEU A 158 3.88 -11.64 -9.08
CA LEU A 158 4.71 -10.71 -9.84
C LEU A 158 5.51 -11.43 -10.94
N ALA A 159 6.08 -12.60 -10.65
CA ALA A 159 6.83 -13.38 -11.64
C ALA A 159 5.98 -13.70 -12.88
N ARG A 160 4.71 -14.10 -12.69
CA ARG A 160 3.76 -14.37 -13.79
C ARG A 160 3.49 -13.12 -14.62
N VAL A 161 3.29 -11.97 -13.97
CA VAL A 161 3.11 -10.68 -14.66
C VAL A 161 4.34 -10.35 -15.49
N VAL A 162 5.54 -10.50 -14.92
CA VAL A 162 6.81 -10.24 -15.62
C VAL A 162 6.98 -11.15 -16.83
N GLU A 163 6.74 -12.45 -16.67
CA GLU A 163 6.86 -13.43 -17.75
C GLU A 163 5.89 -13.14 -18.91
N LYS A 164 4.68 -12.69 -18.59
CA LYS A 164 3.65 -12.37 -19.58
C LYS A 164 3.90 -11.04 -20.30
N GLU A 165 4.39 -10.03 -19.60
CA GLU A 165 4.35 -8.64 -20.09
C GLU A 165 5.72 -8.02 -20.41
N VAL A 166 6.81 -8.55 -19.87
CA VAL A 166 8.15 -7.98 -20.05
C VAL A 166 8.89 -8.69 -21.18
N THR A 167 8.95 -8.02 -22.33
CA THR A 167 9.66 -8.48 -23.53
C THR A 167 10.68 -7.42 -23.97
N PRO A 168 11.62 -7.73 -24.89
CA PRO A 168 12.51 -6.72 -25.45
C PRO A 168 11.80 -5.52 -26.10
N LYS A 169 10.56 -5.71 -26.60
CA LYS A 169 9.75 -4.65 -27.21
C LYS A 169 9.16 -3.68 -26.18
N THR A 170 8.96 -4.13 -24.94
CA THR A 170 8.37 -3.34 -23.84
C THR A 170 9.13 -2.03 -23.60
N PHE A 171 10.45 -2.02 -23.81
CA PHE A 171 11.31 -0.85 -23.57
C PHE A 171 11.59 0.01 -24.81
N GLN A 172 11.03 -0.35 -25.98
CA GLN A 172 11.27 0.38 -27.23
C GLN A 172 10.36 1.59 -27.37
N GLN A 173 9.17 1.53 -26.77
CA GLN A 173 8.14 2.56 -26.84
C GLN A 173 8.40 3.68 -25.82
N LYS A 174 7.99 4.91 -26.15
CA LYS A 174 7.93 6.00 -25.18
C LYS A 174 6.76 5.75 -24.24
N MET A 175 6.98 5.92 -22.94
CA MET A 175 5.98 5.72 -21.89
C MET A 175 5.94 6.96 -21.00
N SER A 176 4.74 7.39 -20.61
CA SER A 176 4.54 8.39 -19.55
C SER A 176 4.62 7.76 -18.16
N ILE A 177 4.16 6.51 -18.04
CA ILE A 177 4.23 5.71 -16.81
C ILE A 177 4.72 4.29 -17.12
N PRO A 178 5.52 3.65 -16.25
CA PRO A 178 5.88 2.25 -16.43
C PRO A 178 4.65 1.33 -16.40
N SER A 179 4.63 0.29 -17.22
CA SER A 179 3.54 -0.70 -17.21
C SER A 179 3.60 -1.62 -15.99
N ASP A 180 2.50 -2.32 -15.69
CA ASP A 180 2.42 -3.31 -14.62
C ASP A 180 3.57 -4.34 -14.69
N GLY A 181 3.86 -4.90 -15.87
CA GLY A 181 5.04 -5.76 -16.06
C GLY A 181 6.38 -5.13 -15.67
N VAL A 182 6.62 -3.86 -16.02
CA VAL A 182 7.85 -3.16 -15.66
C VAL A 182 7.91 -2.86 -14.16
N ILE A 183 6.80 -2.46 -13.56
CA ILE A 183 6.69 -2.25 -12.11
C ILE A 183 6.86 -3.58 -11.36
N ALA A 184 6.28 -4.66 -11.86
CA ALA A 184 6.39 -6.00 -11.28
C ALA A 184 7.84 -6.48 -11.29
N ALA A 185 8.56 -6.30 -12.41
CA ALA A 185 9.98 -6.63 -12.48
C ALA A 185 10.79 -5.81 -11.47
N TYR A 186 10.50 -4.51 -11.34
CA TYR A 186 11.12 -3.64 -10.33
C TYR A 186 10.85 -4.13 -8.90
N LEU A 187 9.60 -4.45 -8.57
CA LEU A 187 9.22 -4.95 -7.24
C LEU A 187 9.87 -6.32 -6.95
N CYS A 188 9.99 -7.21 -7.94
CA CYS A 188 10.74 -8.45 -7.79
C CYS A 188 12.19 -8.21 -7.38
N VAL A 189 12.86 -7.19 -7.95
CA VAL A 189 14.23 -6.82 -7.55
C VAL A 189 14.25 -6.44 -6.07
N GLU A 190 13.39 -5.51 -5.66
CA GLU A 190 13.40 -4.99 -4.29
C GLU A 190 13.08 -6.06 -3.25
N LEU A 191 12.02 -6.84 -3.49
CA LEU A 191 11.57 -7.86 -2.55
C LEU A 191 12.62 -8.97 -2.40
N HIS A 192 13.22 -9.42 -3.51
CA HIS A 192 14.33 -10.37 -3.43
C HIS A 192 15.55 -9.77 -2.72
N ARG A 193 15.88 -8.50 -2.95
CA ARG A 193 17.00 -7.80 -2.31
C ARG A 193 16.81 -7.72 -0.79
N ILE A 194 15.66 -7.26 -0.29
CA ILE A 194 15.37 -7.19 1.15
C ILE A 194 15.39 -8.60 1.77
N SER A 195 14.86 -9.61 1.07
CA SER A 195 14.94 -11.01 1.50
C SER A 195 16.35 -11.61 1.45
N GLY A 196 17.37 -10.90 0.96
CA GLY A 196 18.75 -11.40 0.83
C GLY A 196 18.97 -12.35 -0.36
N ARG A 197 17.99 -12.50 -1.26
CA ARG A 197 18.03 -13.34 -2.47
C ARG A 197 18.65 -12.58 -3.64
N PHE A 198 19.90 -12.13 -3.48
CA PHE A 198 20.55 -11.22 -4.42
C PHE A 198 20.70 -11.77 -5.85
N ASP A 199 20.92 -13.07 -6.03
CA ASP A 199 21.00 -13.64 -7.37
C ASP A 199 19.68 -13.58 -8.11
N ARG A 200 18.55 -13.79 -7.41
CA ARG A 200 17.21 -13.58 -7.97
C ARG A 200 16.96 -12.11 -8.27
N ALA A 201 17.34 -11.21 -7.36
CA ALA A 201 17.22 -9.76 -7.60
C ALA A 201 17.99 -9.32 -8.85
N ARG A 202 19.22 -9.82 -9.04
CA ARG A 202 20.04 -9.58 -10.22
C ARG A 202 19.39 -10.12 -11.50
N ALA A 203 18.83 -11.32 -11.49
CA ALA A 203 18.14 -11.88 -12.64
C ALA A 203 16.94 -11.01 -13.10
N TYR A 204 16.21 -10.38 -12.18
CA TYR A 204 15.16 -9.42 -12.55
C TYR A 204 15.72 -8.06 -13.00
N LEU A 205 16.83 -7.60 -12.43
CA LEU A 205 17.53 -6.40 -12.92
C LEU A 205 18.00 -6.56 -14.36
N ASP A 206 18.43 -7.75 -14.77
CA ASP A 206 18.88 -8.00 -16.15
C ASP A 206 17.74 -7.96 -17.17
N LYS A 207 16.49 -8.17 -16.71
CA LYS A 207 15.27 -7.97 -17.53
C LYS A 207 14.90 -6.48 -17.67
N LEU A 208 15.35 -5.63 -16.74
CA LEU A 208 15.01 -4.20 -16.73
C LEU A 208 15.99 -3.39 -17.58
N ARG A 209 15.45 -2.67 -18.57
CA ARG A 209 16.17 -1.66 -19.36
C ARG A 209 15.66 -0.26 -19.01
N PRO A 210 16.44 0.80 -19.29
CA PRO A 210 15.93 2.16 -19.15
C PRO A 210 14.64 2.34 -19.97
N VAL A 211 13.58 2.81 -19.33
CA VAL A 211 12.32 3.15 -19.99
C VAL A 211 12.51 4.50 -20.70
N LYS A 212 11.99 4.64 -21.92
CA LYS A 212 12.06 5.89 -22.68
C LYS A 212 10.85 6.77 -22.36
N GLY A 213 11.08 8.05 -22.11
CA GLY A 213 10.03 9.04 -21.80
C GLY A 213 10.55 10.13 -20.87
N GLU A 214 9.93 11.29 -20.89
CA GLU A 214 10.35 12.43 -20.06
C GLU A 214 9.98 12.22 -18.58
N ASP A 215 8.79 11.67 -18.33
CA ASP A 215 8.26 11.48 -16.97
C ASP A 215 8.83 10.26 -16.23
N VAL A 216 9.52 9.36 -16.93
CA VAL A 216 10.05 8.10 -16.37
C VAL A 216 11.49 8.20 -15.89
N ALA A 217 12.10 9.40 -15.95
CA ALA A 217 13.47 9.62 -15.48
C ALA A 217 13.65 9.25 -13.99
N GLY A 218 12.65 9.55 -13.15
CA GLY A 218 12.64 9.16 -11.74
C GLY A 218 12.66 7.65 -11.54
N PHE A 219 11.86 6.91 -12.31
CA PHE A 219 11.84 5.45 -12.28
C PHE A 219 13.20 4.86 -12.69
N ASN A 220 13.80 5.37 -13.78
CA ASN A 220 15.13 4.92 -14.21
C ASN A 220 16.21 5.13 -13.14
N LYS A 221 16.16 6.24 -12.39
CA LYS A 221 17.04 6.48 -11.24
C LYS A 221 16.83 5.46 -10.12
N MET A 222 15.58 5.11 -9.82
CA MET A 222 15.27 4.05 -8.85
C MET A 222 15.84 2.69 -9.27
N VAL A 223 15.74 2.33 -10.56
CA VAL A 223 16.34 1.09 -11.10
C VAL A 223 17.87 1.11 -10.95
N GLN A 224 18.52 2.24 -11.24
CA GLN A 224 19.98 2.37 -11.07
C GLN A 224 20.42 2.26 -9.61
N CYS A 225 19.64 2.83 -8.70
CA CYS A 225 19.87 2.68 -7.27
C CYS A 225 19.78 1.22 -6.83
N GLN A 226 18.74 0.49 -7.28
CA GLN A 226 18.61 -0.95 -7.04
C GLN A 226 19.84 -1.73 -7.53
N ARG A 227 20.39 -1.39 -8.70
CA ARG A 227 21.63 -2.02 -9.21
C ARG A 227 22.78 -1.87 -8.21
N LYS A 228 22.99 -0.66 -7.66
CA LYS A 228 24.03 -0.41 -6.65
C LYS A 228 23.77 -1.19 -5.35
N LEU A 229 22.54 -1.18 -4.85
CA LEU A 229 22.18 -1.86 -3.60
C LEU A 229 22.32 -3.38 -3.73
N VAL A 230 21.90 -3.97 -4.86
CA VAL A 230 22.07 -5.40 -5.14
C VAL A 230 23.54 -5.77 -5.26
N ALA A 231 24.36 -4.96 -5.96
CA ALA A 231 25.80 -5.19 -6.07
C ALA A 231 26.50 -5.16 -4.70
N ASN A 232 26.09 -4.23 -3.84
CA ASN A 232 26.62 -4.11 -2.48
C ASN A 232 26.02 -5.12 -1.48
N ARG A 233 25.11 -5.99 -1.94
CA ARG A 233 24.35 -6.93 -1.10
C ARG A 233 23.67 -6.25 0.10
N ASP A 234 23.20 -5.02 -0.10
CA ASP A 234 22.50 -4.24 0.93
C ASP A 234 21.06 -4.76 1.05
N ARG A 235 20.68 -5.24 2.25
CA ARG A 235 19.31 -5.70 2.57
C ARG A 235 18.44 -4.63 3.22
N SER A 236 19.03 -3.49 3.60
CA SER A 236 18.33 -2.45 4.32
C SER A 236 17.22 -1.85 3.46
N ARG A 237 16.11 -1.51 4.11
CA ARG A 237 15.01 -0.79 3.47
C ARG A 237 15.47 0.63 3.19
N LYS A 238 15.23 1.09 1.97
CA LYS A 238 15.66 2.39 1.48
C LYS A 238 14.46 3.21 1.01
N THR A 239 14.61 4.52 1.05
CA THR A 239 13.65 5.47 0.45
C THR A 239 14.12 5.87 -0.94
N ILE A 240 13.19 6.32 -1.78
CA ILE A 240 13.54 6.87 -3.10
C ILE A 240 14.49 8.07 -2.98
N THR A 241 14.41 8.83 -1.89
CA THR A 241 15.32 9.94 -1.62
C THR A 241 16.76 9.50 -1.34
N SER A 242 16.97 8.29 -0.82
CA SER A 242 18.33 7.72 -0.63
C SER A 242 19.01 7.30 -1.94
N CYS A 243 18.27 7.37 -3.05
CA CYS A 243 18.74 7.04 -4.40
C CYS A 243 19.07 8.27 -5.24
N LYS A 244 19.07 9.46 -4.63
CA LYS A 244 19.47 10.72 -5.27
C LYS A 244 20.98 10.82 -5.42
#